data_AF-A0A9X1NBG7-F1
#
_entry.id   AF-A0A9X1NBG7-F1
#
_cell.length_a   1.000
_cell.length_b   1.000
_cell.length_c   1.000
_cell.angle_alpha   90.00
_cell.angle_beta   90.00
_cell.angle_gamma   90.00
#
_symmetry.space_group_name_H-M   'P 1'
#
loop_
_entity.id
_entity.type
_entity.pdbx_description
1 polymer ?
#
loop_
_entity_poly.entity_id
_entity_poly.type
_entity_poly.pdbx_seq_one_letter_code
_entity_poly.pdbx_strand_id
1 'polypeptide(L)'
;MRRSGRRAGATAALLVAVGVLVCGPVATAGASPLPKDDTKSAADSPKKSSSKKAKTKRKKPKPAVITRPSCGANAAPAGTVVREVPWQQLWLSPERLAPLANGSGQTVAVVDTGVSSEHEQLKGKVQPGYDELRGKPGGHADCQSHGTAVAGLIAADKQGSIGLRGIAPEAEIMPIRVTEVLPASSAGALERTDPAKVAKGIRRAAGRGASVIQVSSAFTAPGALCEASAFALKKGIPVVAAVGDLRNSALVQDAATYPAACEGVIGVGSVGPDFLLAGSSAVNEAVDLVAPGDEVVSTARVSGQQSFRGTSLASGVVAGAVALVRQTDPDLKPAEIAKRLTATADPVPAGEQTLGYGAGLVNPYRAVTEQASATEPQPIAGAAARVVDPVADRIEAAQASGRKNAAVLAAAAIAMVLLLGVLAAAVPRGHRRSWRPGRSAPATEKPTGRSADEEPLFTLPEVYRS
;
A
#
# COMPACT_ATOMS: atom_id res chain seq x y z
N MET A 1 -86.76 12.61 -17.07
CA MET A 1 -86.67 11.13 -17.11
C MET A 1 -85.20 10.73 -17.22
N ARG A 2 -84.83 9.66 -16.49
CA ARG A 2 -83.57 8.86 -16.46
C ARG A 2 -82.79 8.82 -17.82
N ARG A 3 -81.45 8.62 -17.94
CA ARG A 3 -80.48 7.83 -17.13
C ARG A 3 -79.01 8.06 -17.60
N SER A 4 -78.09 8.05 -16.64
CA SER A 4 -76.67 7.60 -16.59
C SER A 4 -75.77 7.40 -17.84
N GLY A 5 -74.50 7.81 -17.70
CA GLY A 5 -73.34 7.13 -18.29
C GLY A 5 -71.98 7.81 -18.00
N ARG A 6 -71.27 7.43 -16.92
CA ARG A 6 -69.86 7.78 -16.64
C ARG A 6 -68.91 6.89 -17.45
N ARG A 7 -67.82 7.43 -18.02
CA ARG A 7 -66.48 6.79 -18.06
C ARG A 7 -65.35 7.81 -17.99
N ALA A 8 -64.37 7.49 -17.16
CA ALA A 8 -63.14 8.21 -16.89
C ALA A 8 -62.08 7.99 -17.99
N GLY A 9 -61.25 9.00 -18.24
CA GLY A 9 -60.05 8.91 -19.06
C GLY A 9 -58.87 9.48 -18.27
N ALA A 10 -57.96 8.60 -17.85
CA ALA A 10 -56.78 8.92 -17.07
C ALA A 10 -55.67 9.52 -17.96
N THR A 11 -55.13 10.64 -17.52
CA THR A 11 -53.89 11.26 -18.02
C THR A 11 -52.67 10.46 -17.55
N ALA A 12 -51.92 9.87 -18.47
CA ALA A 12 -50.63 9.25 -18.18
C ALA A 12 -49.49 10.27 -18.38
N ALA A 13 -48.88 10.70 -17.28
CA ALA A 13 -47.64 11.46 -17.27
C ALA A 13 -46.44 10.51 -17.47
N LEU A 14 -45.65 10.74 -18.52
CA LEU A 14 -44.41 10.00 -18.77
C LEU A 14 -43.25 10.78 -18.11
N LEU A 15 -42.85 10.36 -16.91
CA LEU A 15 -41.63 10.82 -16.25
C LEU A 15 -40.42 10.09 -16.86
N VAL A 16 -39.54 10.84 -17.53
CA VAL A 16 -38.22 10.37 -17.95
C VAL A 16 -37.29 10.46 -16.73
N ALA A 17 -37.02 9.32 -16.10
CA ALA A 17 -35.98 9.20 -15.09
C ALA A 17 -34.62 8.99 -15.76
N VAL A 18 -33.70 9.94 -15.53
CA VAL A 18 -32.28 9.83 -15.87
C VAL A 18 -31.65 8.81 -14.93
N GLY A 19 -31.29 7.64 -15.46
CA GLY A 19 -30.56 6.61 -14.73
C GLY A 19 -29.07 6.98 -14.61
N VAL A 20 -28.66 7.37 -13.40
CA VAL A 20 -27.25 7.43 -13.00
C VAL A 20 -26.76 5.99 -12.85
N LEU A 21 -25.69 5.65 -13.57
CA LEU A 21 -24.99 4.37 -13.48
C LEU A 21 -24.23 4.31 -12.14
N VAL A 22 -24.87 3.78 -11.10
CA VAL A 22 -24.19 3.40 -9.85
C VAL A 22 -23.85 1.92 -9.93
N CYS A 23 -22.55 1.62 -9.99
CA CYS A 23 -22.01 0.27 -9.78
C CYS A 23 -22.47 -0.25 -8.41
N GLY A 24 -23.31 -1.28 -8.40
CA GLY A 24 -23.67 -2.03 -7.20
C GLY A 24 -22.67 -3.15 -6.89
N PRO A 25 -22.41 -3.45 -5.60
CA PRO A 25 -21.54 -4.54 -5.18
C PRO A 25 -22.23 -5.91 -5.31
N VAL A 26 -21.40 -6.93 -5.55
CA VAL A 26 -21.77 -8.35 -5.64
C VAL A 26 -22.33 -8.85 -4.31
N ALA A 27 -23.39 -9.64 -4.40
CA ALA A 27 -24.19 -10.17 -3.32
C ALA A 27 -23.43 -11.06 -2.33
N THR A 28 -23.74 -10.85 -1.05
CA THR A 28 -23.45 -11.69 0.10
C THR A 28 -24.36 -12.92 0.14
N ALA A 29 -23.78 -14.10 0.36
CA ALA A 29 -24.53 -15.34 0.60
C ALA A 29 -24.72 -15.59 2.11
N GLY A 30 -25.99 -15.60 2.52
CA GLY A 30 -26.60 -16.56 3.45
C GLY A 30 -26.12 -16.64 4.90
N ALA A 31 -26.80 -15.94 5.80
CA ALA A 31 -26.95 -16.33 7.20
C ALA A 31 -28.44 -16.49 7.52
N SER A 32 -28.83 -17.68 7.96
CA SER A 32 -30.17 -18.00 8.49
C SER A 32 -30.18 -17.91 10.04
N PRO A 33 -31.36 -17.73 10.66
CA PRO A 33 -31.50 -16.99 11.91
C PRO A 33 -31.45 -17.85 13.18
N LEU A 34 -31.03 -17.23 14.28
CA LEU A 34 -31.22 -17.75 15.64
C LEU A 34 -32.49 -17.13 16.28
N PRO A 35 -33.23 -17.89 17.12
CA PRO A 35 -34.43 -17.42 17.79
C PRO A 35 -34.12 -16.65 19.08
N LYS A 36 -35.09 -15.82 19.50
CA LYS A 36 -35.07 -14.94 20.67
C LYS A 36 -35.57 -15.61 21.96
N ASP A 37 -34.97 -15.13 23.04
CA ASP A 37 -35.48 -14.83 24.39
C ASP A 37 -36.16 -15.94 25.21
N ASP A 38 -35.64 -16.21 26.41
CA ASP A 38 -36.19 -15.60 27.63
C ASP A 38 -35.51 -16.10 28.92
N THR A 39 -35.50 -15.21 29.92
CA THR A 39 -35.54 -15.42 31.39
C THR A 39 -34.36 -14.94 32.27
N LYS A 40 -34.67 -13.82 32.95
CA LYS A 40 -34.56 -13.53 34.40
C LYS A 40 -33.23 -13.74 35.15
N SER A 41 -32.68 -12.58 35.57
CA SER A 41 -32.43 -12.16 36.96
C SER A 41 -32.00 -13.21 38.01
N ALA A 42 -30.78 -13.07 38.52
CA ALA A 42 -30.52 -13.00 39.96
C ALA A 42 -29.12 -12.45 40.24
N ALA A 43 -29.08 -11.45 41.12
CA ALA A 43 -27.88 -10.92 41.74
C ALA A 43 -27.28 -11.95 42.71
N ASP A 44 -25.94 -12.00 42.83
CA ASP A 44 -25.34 -12.27 44.13
C ASP A 44 -23.94 -11.66 44.26
N SER A 45 -23.70 -11.04 45.43
CA SER A 45 -22.45 -10.40 45.81
C SER A 45 -21.59 -11.37 46.61
N PRO A 46 -20.25 -11.43 46.46
CA PRO A 46 -19.44 -12.20 47.39
C PRO A 46 -19.03 -11.35 48.60
N LYS A 47 -19.48 -11.81 49.76
CA LYS A 47 -19.07 -11.39 51.11
C LYS A 47 -17.56 -11.55 51.33
N LYS A 48 -17.01 -10.59 52.08
CA LYS A 48 -15.72 -10.66 52.77
C LYS A 48 -15.69 -11.88 53.72
N SER A 49 -14.61 -12.65 53.65
CA SER A 49 -14.21 -13.57 54.73
C SER A 49 -12.70 -13.47 54.93
N SER A 50 -12.35 -13.04 56.14
CA SER A 50 -11.01 -12.96 56.69
C SER A 50 -10.52 -14.33 57.16
N SER A 51 -9.33 -14.76 56.73
CA SER A 51 -8.63 -15.88 57.37
C SER A 51 -7.13 -15.64 57.51
N LYS A 52 -6.74 -15.57 58.78
CA LYS A 52 -5.47 -15.86 59.48
C LYS A 52 -4.16 -15.97 58.67
N LYS A 53 -3.21 -15.12 59.06
CA LYS A 53 -1.77 -15.15 58.73
C LYS A 53 -1.11 -16.47 59.17
N ALA A 54 -0.56 -17.21 58.21
CA ALA A 54 0.52 -18.18 58.43
C ALA A 54 1.82 -17.62 57.84
N LYS A 55 2.88 -17.54 58.66
CA LYS A 55 4.21 -17.07 58.26
C LYS A 55 4.91 -18.15 57.43
N THR A 56 4.89 -18.01 56.11
CA THR A 56 5.75 -18.78 55.19
C THR A 56 6.98 -17.94 54.80
N LYS A 57 8.17 -18.52 55.01
CA LYS A 57 9.47 -17.94 54.60
C LYS A 57 9.46 -17.66 53.09
N ARG A 58 9.54 -16.39 52.68
CA ARG A 58 9.68 -15.97 51.28
C ARG A 58 11.03 -16.48 50.73
N LYS A 59 11.01 -17.51 49.89
CA LYS A 59 12.11 -17.80 48.96
C LYS A 59 12.17 -16.63 47.96
N LYS A 60 13.38 -16.06 47.75
CA LYS A 60 13.63 -15.08 46.68
C LYS A 60 13.13 -15.67 45.34
N PRO A 61 12.37 -14.93 44.52
CA PRO A 61 12.00 -15.41 43.19
C PRO A 61 13.29 -15.60 42.37
N LYS A 62 13.48 -16.81 41.82
CA LYS A 62 14.49 -17.04 40.80
C LYS A 62 14.16 -16.10 39.62
N PRO A 63 15.16 -15.47 38.97
CA PRO A 63 14.91 -14.70 37.76
C PRO A 63 14.19 -15.60 36.76
N ALA A 64 13.09 -15.09 36.21
CA ALA A 64 12.35 -15.80 35.18
C ALA A 64 13.32 -16.06 34.02
N VAL A 65 13.58 -17.32 33.73
CA VAL A 65 14.25 -17.71 32.50
C VAL A 65 13.32 -17.25 31.39
N ILE A 66 13.70 -16.19 30.68
CA ILE A 66 13.04 -15.79 29.44
C ILE A 66 13.23 -16.98 28.49
N THR A 67 12.18 -17.78 28.34
CA THR A 67 12.17 -18.83 27.33
C THR A 67 12.31 -18.13 25.99
N ARG A 68 13.44 -18.38 25.30
CA ARG A 68 13.66 -17.93 23.93
C ARG A 68 12.39 -18.21 23.15
N PRO A 69 11.76 -17.21 22.49
CA PRO A 69 10.61 -17.48 21.64
C PRO A 69 11.09 -18.46 20.58
N SER A 70 10.66 -19.72 20.66
CA SER A 70 11.13 -20.76 19.77
C SER A 70 10.52 -20.48 18.40
N CYS A 71 11.28 -19.81 17.55
CA CYS A 71 10.99 -19.82 16.13
C CYS A 71 10.96 -21.27 15.67
N GLY A 72 9.95 -21.63 14.87
CA GLY A 72 9.83 -22.97 14.30
C GLY A 72 10.98 -23.29 13.34
N ALA A 73 10.88 -24.42 12.65
CA ALA A 73 11.92 -24.92 11.73
C ALA A 73 12.30 -23.94 10.58
N ASN A 74 11.50 -22.91 10.33
CA ASN A 74 11.69 -21.93 9.24
C ASN A 74 12.19 -20.57 9.73
N ALA A 75 12.95 -20.53 10.82
CA ALA A 75 13.51 -19.28 11.32
C ALA A 75 14.59 -18.75 10.36
N ALA A 76 14.56 -17.44 10.08
CA ALA A 76 15.62 -16.79 9.31
C ALA A 76 17.00 -17.04 9.95
N PRO A 77 18.04 -17.31 9.13
CA PRO A 77 19.38 -17.62 9.62
C PRO A 77 20.07 -16.37 10.20
N ALA A 78 21.20 -16.59 10.87
CA ALA A 78 22.11 -15.50 11.20
C ALA A 78 22.68 -14.88 9.92
N GLY A 79 23.05 -13.61 10.00
CA GLY A 79 23.82 -12.91 8.98
C GLY A 79 25.32 -13.04 9.17
N THR A 80 26.07 -12.33 8.34
CA THR A 80 27.53 -12.22 8.41
C THR A 80 27.92 -10.81 8.80
N VAL A 81 29.04 -10.66 9.53
CA VAL A 81 29.58 -9.33 9.85
C VAL A 81 29.98 -8.62 8.56
N VAL A 82 29.29 -7.53 8.23
CA VAL A 82 29.64 -6.66 7.08
C VAL A 82 30.50 -5.52 7.61
N ARG A 83 31.75 -5.44 7.14
CA ARG A 83 32.74 -4.46 7.62
C ARG A 83 32.77 -3.20 6.78
N GLU A 84 32.49 -3.36 5.49
CA GLU A 84 32.36 -2.27 4.55
C GLU A 84 31.17 -1.39 4.91
N VAL A 85 31.30 -0.08 4.72
CA VAL A 85 30.16 0.83 4.85
C VAL A 85 29.20 0.51 3.69
N PRO A 86 27.96 0.06 3.97
CA PRO A 86 26.98 -0.23 2.94
C PRO A 86 26.68 0.99 2.07
N TRP A 87 26.35 0.75 0.80
CA TRP A 87 26.11 1.81 -0.19
C TRP A 87 25.09 2.85 0.32
N GLN A 88 24.02 2.38 0.97
CA GLN A 88 22.96 3.27 1.43
C GLN A 88 23.46 4.24 2.52
N GLN A 89 24.47 3.85 3.30
CA GLN A 89 25.09 4.73 4.30
C GLN A 89 26.13 5.68 3.72
N LEU A 90 26.80 5.33 2.62
CA LEU A 90 27.68 6.28 1.93
C LEU A 90 26.87 7.48 1.45
N TRP A 91 25.65 7.25 0.98
CA TRP A 91 24.74 8.31 0.54
C TRP A 91 24.04 9.02 1.72
N LEU A 92 23.33 8.28 2.59
CA LEU A 92 22.61 8.86 3.74
C LEU A 92 23.54 9.55 4.75
N SER A 93 24.81 9.14 4.78
CA SER A 93 25.87 9.69 5.62
C SER A 93 25.46 9.89 7.09
N PRO A 94 24.93 8.87 7.80
CA PRO A 94 24.41 9.03 9.17
C PRO A 94 25.46 9.52 10.19
N GLU A 95 26.75 9.37 9.90
CA GLU A 95 27.82 9.92 10.73
C GLU A 95 27.82 11.46 10.75
N ARG A 96 27.45 12.10 9.63
CA ARG A 96 27.34 13.58 9.54
C ARG A 96 26.22 14.13 10.40
N LEU A 97 25.22 13.32 10.72
CA LEU A 97 24.07 13.68 11.56
C LEU A 97 24.39 13.60 13.05
N ALA A 98 25.31 12.72 13.46
CA ALA A 98 25.61 12.45 14.86
C ALA A 98 25.85 13.70 15.76
N PRO A 99 26.54 14.78 15.32
CA PRO A 99 26.69 15.98 16.14
C PRO A 99 25.44 16.88 16.20
N LEU A 100 24.46 16.67 15.30
CA LEU A 100 23.25 17.48 15.19
C LEU A 100 22.05 16.79 15.85
N ALA A 101 21.85 15.51 15.52
CA ALA A 101 20.76 14.68 16.00
C ALA A 101 21.14 13.21 15.86
N ASN A 102 20.68 12.38 16.79
CA ASN A 102 20.99 10.96 16.84
C ASN A 102 19.78 10.09 17.19
N GLY A 103 18.58 10.66 17.37
CA GLY A 103 17.36 9.97 17.74
C GLY A 103 17.06 9.95 19.24
N SER A 104 17.92 10.53 20.09
CA SER A 104 17.76 10.45 21.54
C SER A 104 16.39 10.99 22.00
N GLY A 105 15.72 10.27 22.88
CA GLY A 105 14.39 10.63 23.39
C GLY A 105 13.23 10.31 22.44
N GLN A 106 13.51 9.71 21.27
CA GLN A 106 12.48 9.20 20.38
C GLN A 106 12.30 7.69 20.56
N THR A 107 11.05 7.26 20.56
CA THR A 107 10.68 5.84 20.46
C THR A 107 9.99 5.60 19.12
N VAL A 108 10.58 4.78 18.25
CA VAL A 108 10.02 4.40 16.96
C VAL A 108 9.34 3.04 17.08
N ALA A 109 8.03 3.00 16.84
CA ALA A 109 7.31 1.73 16.77
C ALA A 109 7.51 1.08 15.40
N VAL A 110 7.92 -0.19 15.40
CA VAL A 110 8.10 -1.00 14.19
C VAL A 110 6.96 -2.01 14.12
N VAL A 111 5.98 -1.75 13.25
CA VAL A 111 4.79 -2.58 13.04
C VAL A 111 5.07 -3.61 11.95
N ASP A 112 5.58 -4.78 12.37
CA ASP A 112 6.25 -5.75 11.48
C ASP A 112 6.19 -7.20 12.02
N THR A 113 7.22 -8.03 11.76
CA THR A 113 7.39 -9.42 12.18
C THR A 113 7.89 -9.59 13.61
N GLY A 114 8.02 -8.47 14.34
CA GLY A 114 8.76 -8.38 15.59
C GLY A 114 10.19 -7.90 15.35
N VAL A 115 10.92 -7.65 16.44
CA VAL A 115 12.32 -7.19 16.41
C VAL A 115 13.11 -8.03 17.40
N SER A 116 14.23 -8.60 16.99
CA SER A 116 15.10 -9.34 17.90
C SER A 116 15.78 -8.42 18.91
N SER A 117 15.43 -8.55 20.20
CA SER A 117 16.14 -7.84 21.29
C SER A 117 17.54 -8.37 21.56
N GLU A 118 17.88 -9.53 21.01
CA GLU A 118 19.16 -10.21 21.23
C GLU A 118 20.21 -9.85 20.18
N HIS A 119 19.82 -9.16 19.10
CA HIS A 119 20.78 -8.73 18.09
C HIS A 119 21.77 -7.72 18.69
N GLU A 120 23.06 -7.92 18.43
CA GLU A 120 24.14 -7.17 19.08
C GLU A 120 24.03 -5.64 18.90
N GLN A 121 23.71 -5.18 17.69
CA GLN A 121 23.56 -3.76 17.37
C GLN A 121 22.23 -3.13 17.85
N LEU A 122 21.29 -3.91 18.41
CA LEU A 122 20.00 -3.40 18.90
C LEU A 122 19.84 -3.60 20.42
N LYS A 123 20.86 -4.20 21.05
CA LYS A 123 20.82 -4.57 22.45
C LYS A 123 20.65 -3.34 23.34
N GLY A 124 19.64 -3.36 24.20
CA GLY A 124 19.33 -2.25 25.11
C GLY A 124 18.44 -1.15 24.51
N LYS A 125 18.12 -1.19 23.21
CA LYS A 125 17.22 -0.23 22.55
C LYS A 125 15.82 -0.77 22.27
N VAL A 126 15.65 -2.10 22.27
CA VAL A 126 14.35 -2.74 22.05
C VAL A 126 13.50 -2.68 23.33
N GLN A 127 12.50 -1.80 23.32
CA GLN A 127 11.58 -1.54 24.42
C GLN A 127 10.49 -2.62 24.55
N PRO A 128 9.75 -2.66 25.68
CA PRO A 128 8.59 -3.52 25.83
C PRO A 128 7.53 -3.28 24.74
N GLY A 129 7.40 -4.24 23.84
CA GLY A 129 6.46 -4.19 22.72
C GLY A 129 5.16 -4.96 22.95
N TYR A 130 4.54 -5.34 21.83
CA TYR A 130 3.33 -6.15 21.83
C TYR A 130 3.29 -7.14 20.66
N ASP A 131 2.66 -8.29 20.90
CA ASP A 131 2.42 -9.31 19.89
C ASP A 131 0.91 -9.39 19.59
N GLU A 132 0.48 -8.74 18.51
CA GLU A 132 -0.92 -8.73 18.06
C GLU A 132 -1.37 -10.09 17.52
N LEU A 133 -0.44 -10.97 17.12
CA LEU A 133 -0.78 -12.33 16.73
C LEU A 133 -1.28 -13.16 17.92
N ARG A 134 -0.77 -12.88 19.12
CA ARG A 134 -1.03 -13.64 20.34
C ARG A 134 -1.78 -12.84 21.41
N GLY A 135 -2.10 -11.58 21.16
CA GLY A 135 -2.87 -10.72 22.06
C GLY A 135 -2.19 -10.47 23.42
N LYS A 136 -0.86 -10.35 23.46
CA LYS A 136 -0.11 -10.20 24.72
C LYS A 136 1.13 -9.30 24.57
N PRO A 137 1.67 -8.74 25.68
CA PRO A 137 2.99 -8.11 25.66
C PRO A 137 4.04 -9.04 25.03
N GLY A 138 4.90 -8.50 24.15
CA GLY A 138 5.74 -9.33 23.28
C GLY A 138 6.45 -8.53 22.19
N GLY A 139 6.66 -9.13 21.02
CA GLY A 139 7.26 -8.48 19.85
C GLY A 139 8.80 -8.50 19.79
N HIS A 140 9.48 -8.79 20.91
CA HIS A 140 10.96 -8.82 21.01
C HIS A 140 11.64 -10.04 20.36
N ALA A 141 10.88 -10.85 19.63
CA ALA A 141 11.43 -11.89 18.79
C ALA A 141 10.86 -11.77 17.39
N ASP A 142 11.77 -11.84 16.45
CA ASP A 142 11.51 -11.89 15.03
C ASP A 142 11.93 -13.28 14.55
N CYS A 143 11.08 -13.97 13.79
CA CYS A 143 11.45 -15.24 13.16
C CYS A 143 11.76 -15.10 11.68
N GLN A 144 11.49 -13.93 11.10
CA GLN A 144 11.63 -13.64 9.68
C GLN A 144 12.80 -12.71 9.36
N SER A 145 13.44 -12.14 10.38
CA SER A 145 14.53 -11.16 10.27
C SER A 145 14.14 -9.79 9.71
N HIS A 146 12.94 -9.64 9.16
CA HIS A 146 12.50 -8.44 8.47
C HIS A 146 12.28 -7.25 9.40
N GLY A 147 11.48 -7.39 10.46
CA GLY A 147 11.31 -6.30 11.42
C GLY A 147 12.62 -5.97 12.17
N THR A 148 13.49 -6.96 12.37
CA THR A 148 14.85 -6.73 12.87
C THR A 148 15.67 -5.91 11.88
N ALA A 149 15.60 -6.20 10.58
CA ALA A 149 16.27 -5.42 9.54
C ALA A 149 15.75 -3.98 9.45
N VAL A 150 14.43 -3.77 9.54
CA VAL A 150 13.84 -2.43 9.59
C VAL A 150 14.35 -1.67 10.83
N ALA A 151 14.32 -2.31 12.00
CA ALA A 151 14.86 -1.72 13.24
C ALA A 151 16.35 -1.39 13.14
N GLY A 152 17.15 -2.21 12.44
CA GLY A 152 18.56 -1.96 12.19
C GLY A 152 18.82 -0.68 11.37
N LEU A 153 18.05 -0.45 10.31
CA LEU A 153 18.14 0.78 9.52
C LEU A 153 17.75 2.01 10.34
N ILE A 154 16.83 1.86 11.29
CA ILE A 154 16.41 2.93 12.19
C ILE A 154 17.49 3.20 13.25
N ALA A 155 17.86 2.21 14.05
CA ALA A 155 18.56 2.44 15.34
C ALA A 155 19.74 1.49 15.61
N ALA A 156 20.33 0.83 14.61
CA ALA A 156 21.52 0.01 14.86
C ALA A 156 22.67 0.85 15.43
N ASP A 157 23.23 0.41 16.54
CA ASP A 157 24.45 0.97 17.10
C ASP A 157 25.65 0.70 16.21
N LYS A 158 26.59 1.65 16.20
CA LYS A 158 27.93 1.40 15.68
C LYS A 158 28.67 0.49 16.65
N GLN A 159 29.07 -0.71 16.20
CA GLN A 159 29.72 -1.69 17.05
C GLN A 159 30.96 -2.28 16.35
N GLY A 160 32.11 -2.17 17.01
CA GLY A 160 33.37 -2.74 16.51
C GLY A 160 33.69 -2.30 15.08
N SER A 161 33.98 -3.28 14.23
CA SER A 161 34.29 -3.07 12.80
C SER A 161 33.07 -3.20 11.89
N ILE A 162 31.83 -3.21 12.42
CA ILE A 162 30.63 -3.34 11.60
C ILE A 162 30.40 -2.01 10.88
N GLY A 163 30.26 -2.06 9.55
CA GLY A 163 30.03 -0.89 8.72
C GLY A 163 28.60 -0.34 8.81
N LEU A 164 27.66 -1.14 9.31
CA LEU A 164 26.26 -0.75 9.53
C LEU A 164 26.08 0.17 10.76
N ARG A 165 25.38 1.30 10.60
CA ARG A 165 24.79 2.12 11.68
C ARG A 165 23.40 2.60 11.26
N GLY A 166 22.46 2.68 12.20
CA GLY A 166 21.13 3.22 11.98
C GLY A 166 21.13 4.73 11.74
N ILE A 167 20.05 5.24 11.16
CA ILE A 167 19.85 6.67 10.90
C ILE A 167 19.67 7.46 12.21
N ALA A 168 18.91 6.91 13.15
CA ALA A 168 18.63 7.44 14.48
C ALA A 168 19.11 6.44 15.56
N PRO A 169 20.43 6.27 15.73
CA PRO A 169 21.01 5.20 16.54
C PRO A 169 20.71 5.31 18.04
N GLU A 170 20.39 6.48 18.58
CA GLU A 170 19.96 6.66 19.97
C GLU A 170 18.43 6.62 20.13
N ALA A 171 17.68 6.35 19.05
CA ALA A 171 16.26 6.08 19.15
C ALA A 171 16.01 4.69 19.76
N GLU A 172 14.91 4.59 20.51
CA GLU A 172 14.42 3.34 21.05
C GLU A 172 13.45 2.68 20.06
N ILE A 173 13.42 1.34 20.04
CA ILE A 173 12.54 0.57 19.15
C ILE A 173 11.42 -0.07 19.96
N MET A 174 10.17 0.23 19.63
CA MET A 174 8.99 -0.45 20.17
C MET A 174 8.49 -1.51 19.18
N PRO A 175 8.73 -2.81 19.40
CA PRO A 175 8.30 -3.82 18.46
C PRO A 175 6.80 -4.10 18.58
N ILE A 176 6.09 -4.00 17.45
CA ILE A 176 4.68 -4.37 17.35
C ILE A 176 4.55 -5.49 16.32
N ARG A 177 4.50 -6.74 16.80
CA ARG A 177 4.43 -7.90 15.91
C ARG A 177 3.00 -8.12 15.42
N VAL A 178 2.80 -7.99 14.11
CA VAL A 178 1.50 -8.13 13.43
C VAL A 178 1.46 -9.28 12.42
N THR A 179 2.63 -9.78 12.02
CA THR A 179 2.77 -10.92 11.11
C THR A 179 3.97 -11.79 11.47
N GLU A 180 3.98 -13.02 10.95
CA GLU A 180 5.13 -13.95 10.99
C GLU A 180 5.43 -14.47 9.60
N VAL A 181 4.82 -13.85 8.58
CA VAL A 181 4.87 -14.25 7.18
C VAL A 181 5.35 -13.03 6.40
N LEU A 182 6.43 -13.21 5.64
CA LEU A 182 6.82 -12.23 4.63
C LEU A 182 6.01 -12.47 3.36
N PRO A 183 5.80 -11.43 2.51
CA PRO A 183 5.32 -11.64 1.16
C PRO A 183 6.29 -12.62 0.48
N ALA A 184 5.89 -13.88 0.36
CA ALA A 184 6.75 -14.88 -0.24
C ALA A 184 6.92 -14.54 -1.73
N SER A 185 8.15 -14.68 -2.21
CA SER A 185 8.52 -14.80 -3.63
C SER A 185 7.98 -16.08 -4.28
N SER A 186 7.22 -16.92 -3.55
CA SER A 186 6.54 -18.09 -4.09
C SER A 186 5.06 -17.81 -4.35
N ALA A 187 4.67 -18.02 -5.61
CA ALA A 187 3.27 -18.16 -5.99
C ALA A 187 2.62 -19.27 -5.14
N GLY A 188 1.57 -18.94 -4.39
CA GLY A 188 0.69 -19.93 -3.78
C GLY A 188 0.46 -19.84 -2.27
N ALA A 189 1.25 -19.08 -1.51
CA ALA A 189 0.87 -18.73 -0.14
C ALA A 189 0.09 -17.41 -0.17
N LEU A 190 -1.23 -17.50 0.01
CA LEU A 190 -2.10 -16.34 0.22
C LEU A 190 -1.45 -15.40 1.23
N GLU A 191 -1.51 -14.10 0.98
CA GLU A 191 -1.10 -13.04 1.90
C GLU A 191 -1.80 -13.26 3.26
N ARG A 192 -1.06 -13.72 4.29
CA ARG A 192 -1.62 -14.12 5.61
C ARG A 192 -1.62 -13.00 6.66
N THR A 193 -1.18 -11.79 6.29
CA THR A 193 -1.21 -10.65 7.20
C THR A 193 -2.62 -10.09 7.23
N ASP A 194 -3.24 -10.11 8.42
CA ASP A 194 -4.58 -9.57 8.62
C ASP A 194 -4.50 -8.04 8.78
N PRO A 195 -5.09 -7.23 7.88
CA PRO A 195 -5.05 -5.76 7.98
C PRO A 195 -5.68 -5.25 9.29
N ALA A 196 -6.61 -6.00 9.91
CA ALA A 196 -7.16 -5.63 11.21
C ALA A 196 -6.12 -5.73 12.34
N LYS A 197 -5.14 -6.64 12.24
CA LYS A 197 -4.02 -6.72 13.20
C LYS A 197 -3.05 -5.57 13.01
N VAL A 198 -2.79 -5.16 11.76
CA VAL A 198 -1.97 -3.99 11.46
C VAL A 198 -2.62 -2.72 12.02
N ALA A 199 -3.92 -2.53 11.78
CA ALA A 199 -4.68 -1.41 12.34
C ALA A 199 -4.65 -1.39 13.88
N LYS A 200 -4.82 -2.55 14.54
CA LYS A 200 -4.66 -2.67 16.00
C LYS A 200 -3.24 -2.32 16.45
N GLY A 201 -2.23 -2.77 15.72
CA GLY A 201 -0.83 -2.47 15.97
C GLY A 201 -0.53 -0.97 15.93
N ILE A 202 -1.01 -0.25 14.91
CA ILE A 202 -0.90 1.21 14.78
C ILE A 202 -1.56 1.90 15.99
N ARG A 203 -2.80 1.53 16.32
CA ARG A 203 -3.50 2.10 17.50
C ARG A 203 -2.76 1.81 18.80
N ARG A 204 -2.14 0.63 18.91
CA ARG A 204 -1.41 0.23 20.11
C ARG A 204 -0.10 0.99 20.26
N ALA A 205 0.66 1.16 19.19
CA ALA A 205 1.86 2.00 19.18
C ALA A 205 1.52 3.43 19.64
N ALA A 206 0.46 4.02 19.05
CA ALA A 206 -0.04 5.34 19.43
C ALA A 206 -0.59 5.40 20.87
N GLY A 207 -1.09 4.29 21.39
CA GLY A 207 -1.56 4.16 22.79
C GLY A 207 -0.44 4.01 23.81
N ARG A 208 0.76 3.59 23.38
CA ARG A 208 1.91 3.28 24.23
C ARG A 208 3.01 4.35 24.19
N GLY A 209 2.75 5.48 23.54
CA GLY A 209 3.67 6.61 23.53
C GLY A 209 4.80 6.50 22.51
N ALA A 210 4.61 5.74 21.42
CA ALA A 210 5.52 5.85 20.28
C ALA A 210 5.54 7.29 19.76
N SER A 211 6.73 7.80 19.46
CA SER A 211 6.94 9.12 18.86
C SER A 211 6.84 9.11 17.33
N VAL A 212 7.11 7.95 16.73
CA VAL A 212 7.00 7.66 15.29
C VAL A 212 6.44 6.25 15.13
N ILE A 213 5.59 6.02 14.14
CA ILE A 213 5.08 4.68 13.81
C ILE A 213 5.52 4.35 12.39
N GLN A 214 6.34 3.32 12.24
CA GLN A 214 6.70 2.74 10.96
C GLN A 214 5.84 1.50 10.70
N VAL A 215 5.29 1.39 9.48
CA VAL A 215 4.44 0.29 9.04
C VAL A 215 4.98 -0.33 7.77
N SER A 216 5.39 -1.60 7.85
CA SER A 216 6.01 -2.31 6.72
C SER A 216 5.04 -3.00 5.76
N SER A 217 3.74 -3.03 6.08
CA SER A 217 2.73 -3.75 5.29
C SER A 217 1.88 -2.80 4.46
N ALA A 218 1.58 -3.21 3.23
CA ALA A 218 0.72 -2.50 2.30
C ALA A 218 -0.47 -3.38 1.91
N PHE A 219 -1.65 -2.78 1.75
CA PHE A 219 -2.90 -3.47 1.41
C PHE A 219 -3.67 -2.67 0.36
N THR A 220 -4.52 -3.34 -0.41
CA THR A 220 -5.34 -2.70 -1.47
C THR A 220 -6.65 -2.10 -0.97
N ALA A 221 -6.99 -2.29 0.31
CA ALA A 221 -8.21 -1.77 0.92
C ALA A 221 -7.89 -0.89 2.14
N PRO A 222 -8.52 0.29 2.29
CA PRO A 222 -8.26 1.19 3.41
C PRO A 222 -8.68 0.56 4.74
N GLY A 223 -9.91 0.04 4.80
CA GLY A 223 -10.48 -0.59 6.00
C GLY A 223 -10.19 0.18 7.30
N ALA A 224 -9.89 -0.55 8.36
CA ALA A 224 -9.54 0.02 9.67
C ALA A 224 -8.15 0.70 9.70
N LEU A 225 -7.35 0.62 8.63
CA LEU A 225 -5.98 1.15 8.61
C LEU A 225 -5.99 2.68 8.62
N CYS A 226 -6.88 3.32 7.88
CA CYS A 226 -6.94 4.79 7.85
C CYS A 226 -7.52 5.38 9.13
N GLU A 227 -8.50 4.73 9.75
CA GLU A 227 -8.99 5.13 11.07
C GLU A 227 -7.89 5.03 12.14
N ALA A 228 -7.10 3.94 12.10
CA ALA A 228 -5.97 3.75 13.00
C ALA A 228 -4.86 4.79 12.78
N SER A 229 -4.56 5.10 11.51
CA SER A 229 -3.56 6.10 11.14
C SER A 229 -3.99 7.51 11.54
N ALA A 230 -5.24 7.88 11.25
CA ALA A 230 -5.83 9.14 11.69
C ALA A 230 -5.82 9.28 13.22
N PHE A 231 -6.05 8.20 13.96
CA PHE A 231 -5.93 8.19 15.42
C PHE A 231 -4.51 8.49 15.91
N ALA A 232 -3.47 7.95 15.25
CA ALA A 232 -2.08 8.25 15.57
C ALA A 232 -1.72 9.70 15.21
N LEU A 233 -2.09 10.15 14.01
CA LEU A 233 -1.83 11.51 13.53
C LEU A 233 -2.49 12.56 14.41
N LYS A 234 -3.74 12.34 14.87
CA LYS A 234 -4.46 13.23 15.80
C LYS A 234 -3.76 13.34 17.16
N LYS A 235 -2.94 12.36 17.54
CA LYS A 235 -2.10 12.40 18.74
C LYS A 235 -0.74 13.07 18.51
N GLY A 236 -0.49 13.61 17.32
CA GLY A 236 0.78 14.24 16.96
C GLY A 236 1.88 13.23 16.62
N ILE A 237 1.53 11.97 16.34
CA ILE A 237 2.47 10.88 16.04
C ILE A 237 2.49 10.65 14.53
N PRO A 238 3.61 10.94 13.84
CA PRO A 238 3.75 10.66 12.41
C PRO A 238 3.69 9.16 12.14
N VAL A 239 3.04 8.80 11.03
CA VAL A 239 2.98 7.44 10.52
C VAL A 239 3.74 7.40 9.20
N VAL A 240 4.71 6.50 9.09
CA VAL A 240 5.52 6.26 7.89
C VAL A 240 5.21 4.85 7.40
N ALA A 241 4.81 4.70 6.15
CA ALA A 241 4.35 3.43 5.62
C ALA A 241 5.02 3.06 4.30
N ALA A 242 5.29 1.77 4.13
CA ALA A 242 5.69 1.22 2.84
C ALA A 242 4.54 1.35 1.83
N VAL A 243 4.86 1.70 0.58
CA VAL A 243 3.87 1.68 -0.53
C VAL A 243 3.63 0.29 -1.09
N GLY A 244 4.42 -0.71 -0.68
CA GLY A 244 4.25 -2.10 -1.06
C GLY A 244 5.11 -2.53 -2.24
N ASP A 245 5.25 -3.84 -2.38
CA ASP A 245 6.07 -4.47 -3.41
C ASP A 245 5.21 -5.23 -4.44
N LEU A 246 5.48 -5.05 -5.72
CA LEU A 246 4.78 -5.68 -6.84
C LEU A 246 5.10 -7.17 -6.91
N ARG A 247 4.05 -7.99 -7.04
CA ARG A 247 4.16 -9.45 -6.93
C ARG A 247 4.35 -10.19 -8.25
N ASN A 248 4.22 -9.54 -9.41
CA ASN A 248 4.43 -10.11 -10.75
C ASN A 248 4.63 -8.99 -11.79
N SER A 249 5.19 -9.32 -12.95
CA SER A 249 5.41 -8.47 -14.14
C SER A 249 4.15 -7.85 -14.78
N ALA A 250 2.99 -7.93 -14.11
CA ALA A 250 1.86 -7.08 -14.41
C ALA A 250 2.23 -5.66 -13.96
N LEU A 251 2.83 -4.94 -14.92
CA LEU A 251 3.21 -3.55 -14.82
C LEU A 251 2.03 -2.76 -14.25
N VAL A 252 2.29 -2.08 -13.13
CA VAL A 252 1.43 -1.08 -12.51
C VAL A 252 0.24 -1.64 -11.71
N GLN A 253 0.35 -1.65 -10.38
CA GLN A 253 -0.83 -1.44 -9.53
C GLN A 253 -1.01 0.07 -9.38
N ASP A 254 -1.81 0.68 -10.27
CA ASP A 254 -2.24 2.08 -10.14
C ASP A 254 -3.14 2.29 -8.89
N ALA A 255 -3.52 1.21 -8.21
CA ALA A 255 -4.32 1.26 -7.01
C ALA A 255 -3.49 1.77 -5.82
N ALA A 256 -4.01 2.80 -5.17
CA ALA A 256 -3.50 3.29 -3.91
C ALA A 256 -3.38 2.17 -2.87
N THR A 257 -2.28 2.16 -2.14
CA THR A 257 -1.95 1.15 -1.13
C THR A 257 -2.01 1.72 0.27
N TYR A 258 -2.64 1.01 1.19
CA TYR A 258 -2.89 1.47 2.56
C TYR A 258 -1.99 0.74 3.56
N PRO A 259 -1.49 1.42 4.61
CA PRO A 259 -1.88 2.75 5.05
C PRO A 259 -1.17 3.93 4.36
N ALA A 260 -0.23 3.72 3.45
CA ALA A 260 0.49 4.82 2.79
C ALA A 260 -0.44 5.86 2.15
N ALA A 261 -1.53 5.42 1.53
CA ALA A 261 -2.55 6.29 0.92
C ALA A 261 -3.55 6.92 1.91
N CYS A 262 -3.45 6.61 3.21
CA CYS A 262 -4.30 7.27 4.19
C CYS A 262 -3.84 8.72 4.39
N GLU A 263 -4.80 9.65 4.45
CA GLU A 263 -4.50 11.09 4.60
C GLU A 263 -3.52 11.37 5.76
N GLY A 264 -2.42 12.07 5.43
CA GLY A 264 -1.39 12.48 6.37
C GLY A 264 -0.36 11.40 6.77
N VAL A 265 -0.46 10.18 6.22
CA VAL A 265 0.60 9.17 6.31
C VAL A 265 1.69 9.50 5.30
N ILE A 266 2.96 9.30 5.69
CA ILE A 266 4.11 9.46 4.80
C ILE A 266 4.34 8.12 4.09
N GLY A 267 4.02 8.05 2.80
CA GLY A 267 4.22 6.87 1.98
C GLY A 267 5.60 6.85 1.31
N VAL A 268 6.29 5.72 1.40
CA VAL A 268 7.70 5.60 1.01
C VAL A 268 7.91 4.51 -0.04
N GLY A 269 8.41 4.92 -1.21
CA GLY A 269 8.90 4.02 -2.28
C GLY A 269 10.37 3.64 -2.11
N SER A 270 10.82 2.66 -2.90
CA SER A 270 12.16 2.06 -2.78
C SER A 270 13.03 2.35 -3.98
N VAL A 271 14.28 2.77 -3.74
CA VAL A 271 15.34 2.83 -4.75
C VAL A 271 16.47 1.85 -4.48
N GLY A 272 17.21 1.51 -5.54
CA GLY A 272 18.44 0.73 -5.48
C GLY A 272 19.73 1.56 -5.46
N PRO A 273 20.90 0.89 -5.53
CA PRO A 273 22.21 1.54 -5.47
C PRO A 273 22.50 2.51 -6.62
N ASP A 274 21.78 2.39 -7.73
CA ASP A 274 21.82 3.29 -8.89
C ASP A 274 20.91 4.51 -8.74
N PHE A 275 20.23 4.64 -7.60
CA PHE A 275 19.20 5.65 -7.31
C PHE A 275 17.99 5.57 -8.23
N LEU A 276 17.83 4.46 -8.96
CA LEU A 276 16.65 4.20 -9.75
C LEU A 276 15.60 3.47 -8.93
N LEU A 277 14.35 3.59 -9.36
CA LEU A 277 13.23 2.95 -8.71
C LEU A 277 13.43 1.44 -8.75
N ALA A 278 13.35 0.81 -7.58
CA ALA A 278 13.45 -0.64 -7.49
C ALA A 278 12.33 -1.27 -8.32
N GLY A 279 12.64 -2.26 -9.16
CA GLY A 279 11.65 -2.88 -10.05
C GLY A 279 10.49 -3.56 -9.32
N SER A 280 10.64 -3.82 -8.01
CA SER A 280 9.57 -4.30 -7.15
C SER A 280 8.77 -3.20 -6.46
N SER A 281 9.20 -1.94 -6.44
CA SER A 281 8.48 -0.87 -5.74
C SER A 281 7.13 -0.61 -6.42
N ALA A 282 6.05 -0.58 -5.65
CA ALA A 282 4.77 -0.10 -6.17
C ALA A 282 4.89 1.38 -6.57
N VAL A 283 4.17 1.75 -7.63
CA VAL A 283 4.07 3.13 -8.12
C VAL A 283 2.61 3.52 -8.17
N ASN A 284 2.24 4.44 -7.28
CA ASN A 284 0.89 4.95 -7.14
C ASN A 284 0.93 6.33 -6.46
N GLU A 285 -0.23 6.96 -6.32
CA GLU A 285 -0.37 8.29 -5.70
C GLU A 285 0.01 8.35 -4.21
N ALA A 286 0.24 7.21 -3.57
CA ALA A 286 0.63 7.15 -2.16
C ALA A 286 2.14 7.36 -1.94
N VAL A 287 2.95 7.54 -3.00
CA VAL A 287 4.38 7.79 -2.85
C VAL A 287 4.64 9.28 -2.60
N ASP A 288 4.98 9.64 -1.36
CA ASP A 288 5.38 11.00 -1.02
C ASP A 288 6.87 11.26 -1.31
N LEU A 289 7.72 10.25 -1.08
CA LEU A 289 9.16 10.28 -1.34
C LEU A 289 9.72 8.86 -1.43
N VAL A 290 10.98 8.73 -1.83
CA VAL A 290 11.70 7.45 -1.90
C VAL A 290 12.91 7.41 -0.97
N ALA A 291 13.32 6.19 -0.62
CA ALA A 291 14.53 5.95 0.16
C ALA A 291 15.20 4.64 -0.26
N PRO A 292 16.48 4.41 0.12
CA PRO A 292 17.15 3.13 -0.06
C PRO A 292 16.33 1.97 0.52
N GLY A 293 15.91 1.05 -0.34
CA GLY A 293 15.17 -0.14 0.07
C GLY A 293 15.49 -1.36 -0.77
N ASP A 294 16.28 -1.23 -1.84
CA ASP A 294 16.77 -2.36 -2.63
C ASP A 294 18.28 -2.59 -2.39
N GLU A 295 18.66 -3.85 -2.26
CA GLU A 295 20.03 -4.29 -1.94
C GLU A 295 20.62 -3.58 -0.71
N VAL A 296 19.78 -3.31 0.30
CA VAL A 296 20.21 -2.61 1.53
C VAL A 296 20.71 -3.60 2.57
N VAL A 297 21.89 -3.36 3.10
CA VAL A 297 22.44 -4.14 4.22
C VAL A 297 21.81 -3.71 5.54
N SER A 298 21.26 -4.65 6.31
CA SER A 298 20.76 -4.40 7.66
C SER A 298 20.98 -5.57 8.63
N THR A 299 20.65 -5.38 9.91
CA THR A 299 20.77 -6.38 10.97
C THR A 299 19.89 -7.60 10.71
N ALA A 300 20.46 -8.78 10.87
CA ALA A 300 19.73 -10.03 10.79
C ALA A 300 19.09 -10.39 12.14
N ARG A 301 18.21 -11.39 12.17
CA ARG A 301 17.49 -11.84 13.39
C ARG A 301 18.42 -12.15 14.56
N VAL A 302 19.46 -12.95 14.35
CA VAL A 302 20.26 -13.54 15.45
C VAL A 302 21.54 -12.73 15.69
N SER A 303 22.32 -12.54 14.64
CA SER A 303 23.61 -11.84 14.65
C SER A 303 24.01 -11.48 13.23
N GLY A 304 24.91 -10.52 13.07
CA GLY A 304 25.43 -10.12 11.77
C GLY A 304 24.39 -9.43 10.88
N GLN A 305 24.78 -9.18 9.64
CA GLN A 305 23.99 -8.40 8.68
C GLN A 305 23.67 -9.24 7.45
N GLN A 306 22.60 -8.85 6.76
CA GLN A 306 22.13 -9.44 5.51
C GLN A 306 21.69 -8.34 4.55
N SER A 307 21.66 -8.65 3.26
CA SER A 307 21.05 -7.79 2.25
C SER A 307 19.55 -8.04 2.19
N PHE A 308 18.76 -6.97 2.17
CA PHE A 308 17.30 -6.97 2.11
C PHE A 308 16.81 -6.13 0.94
N ARG A 309 15.59 -6.41 0.50
CA ARG A 309 14.85 -5.66 -0.51
C ARG A 309 13.42 -5.43 -0.05
N GLY A 310 12.89 -4.23 -0.27
CA GLY A 310 11.48 -3.90 -0.09
C GLY A 310 11.23 -2.44 0.32
N THR A 311 10.06 -1.93 -0.04
CA THR A 311 9.57 -0.60 0.37
C THR A 311 9.43 -0.47 1.89
N SER A 312 9.27 -1.59 2.60
CA SER A 312 9.35 -1.65 4.06
C SER A 312 10.70 -1.17 4.61
N LEU A 313 11.81 -1.56 4.00
CA LEU A 313 13.15 -1.14 4.40
C LEU A 313 13.33 0.37 4.17
N ALA A 314 12.89 0.87 3.01
CA ALA A 314 12.89 2.29 2.68
C ALA A 314 12.09 3.11 3.70
N SER A 315 10.89 2.65 4.07
CA SER A 315 10.07 3.30 5.10
C SER A 315 10.75 3.31 6.49
N GLY A 316 11.59 2.31 6.79
CA GLY A 316 12.45 2.29 7.98
C GLY A 316 13.49 3.42 7.98
N VAL A 317 14.17 3.64 6.84
CA VAL A 317 15.10 4.77 6.67
C VAL A 317 14.40 6.11 6.93
N VAL A 318 13.23 6.32 6.34
CA VAL A 318 12.44 7.55 6.54
C VAL A 318 11.95 7.68 7.98
N ALA A 319 11.54 6.60 8.64
CA ALA A 319 11.17 6.63 10.05
C ALA A 319 12.34 7.05 10.96
N GLY A 320 13.56 6.63 10.63
CA GLY A 320 14.78 7.14 11.27
C GLY A 320 14.96 8.64 11.05
N ALA A 321 14.78 9.13 9.82
CA ALA A 321 14.85 10.56 9.52
C ALA A 321 13.79 11.37 10.28
N VAL A 322 12.55 10.87 10.38
CA VAL A 322 11.48 11.47 11.19
C VAL A 322 11.88 11.56 12.65
N ALA A 323 12.51 10.52 13.22
CA ALA A 323 12.99 10.56 14.61
C ALA A 323 14.04 11.66 14.81
N LEU A 324 14.96 11.85 13.86
CA LEU A 324 15.93 12.96 13.92
C LEU A 324 15.23 14.33 13.88
N VAL A 325 14.30 14.54 12.95
CA VAL A 325 13.52 15.80 12.86
C VAL A 325 12.74 16.07 14.14
N ARG A 326 12.12 15.05 14.73
CA ARG A 326 11.39 15.20 16.00
C ARG A 326 12.30 15.51 17.19
N GLN A 327 13.55 15.05 17.15
CA GLN A 327 14.53 15.40 18.19
C GLN A 327 14.89 16.88 18.10
N THR A 328 15.11 17.42 16.89
CA THR A 328 15.52 18.82 16.72
C THR A 328 14.36 19.80 16.81
N ASP A 329 13.17 19.39 16.39
CA ASP A 329 11.97 20.23 16.35
C ASP A 329 10.76 19.47 16.94
N PRO A 330 10.70 19.29 18.28
CA PRO A 330 9.71 18.45 18.94
C PRO A 330 8.26 18.94 18.82
N ASP A 331 8.06 20.22 18.51
CA ASP A 331 6.74 20.86 18.38
C ASP A 331 6.09 20.66 17.00
N LEU A 332 6.83 20.13 16.01
CA LEU A 332 6.28 19.94 14.68
C LEU A 332 5.17 18.89 14.68
N LYS A 333 4.08 19.23 14.01
CA LYS A 333 2.97 18.33 13.75
C LYS A 333 3.34 17.35 12.62
N PRO A 334 2.68 16.19 12.55
CA PRO A 334 2.94 15.20 11.49
C PRO A 334 2.93 15.77 10.06
N ALA A 335 1.97 16.64 9.74
CA ALA A 335 1.89 17.27 8.41
C ALA A 335 3.08 18.22 8.13
N GLU A 336 3.61 18.90 9.14
CA GLU A 336 4.77 19.80 9.00
C GLU A 336 6.05 19.00 8.84
N ILE A 337 6.17 17.85 9.52
CA ILE A 337 7.26 16.89 9.34
C ILE A 337 7.25 16.33 7.91
N ALA A 338 6.08 15.87 7.42
CA ALA A 338 5.93 15.37 6.07
C ALA A 338 6.35 16.43 5.03
N LYS A 339 5.85 17.66 5.19
CA LYS A 339 6.24 18.80 4.34
C LYS A 339 7.74 19.09 4.39
N ARG A 340 8.35 19.03 5.57
CA ARG A 340 9.80 19.26 5.71
C ARG A 340 10.60 18.19 4.97
N LEU A 341 10.24 16.92 5.12
CA LEU A 341 10.90 15.81 4.42
C LEU A 341 10.79 15.95 2.90
N THR A 342 9.61 16.26 2.37
CA THR A 342 9.40 16.40 0.92
C THR A 342 10.06 17.67 0.36
N ALA A 343 10.04 18.79 1.09
CA ALA A 343 10.71 20.02 0.68
C ALA A 343 12.25 19.91 0.66
N THR A 344 12.80 19.02 1.49
CA THR A 344 14.25 18.81 1.64
C THR A 344 14.74 17.54 0.95
N ALA A 345 13.88 16.85 0.20
CA ALA A 345 14.27 15.71 -0.62
C ALA A 345 15.27 16.14 -1.70
N ASP A 346 16.21 15.26 -2.01
CA ASP A 346 17.12 15.43 -3.14
C ASP A 346 16.43 14.98 -4.43
N PRO A 347 16.66 15.66 -5.55
CA PRO A 347 16.11 15.23 -6.82
C PRO A 347 16.71 13.89 -7.24
N VAL A 348 15.94 13.14 -8.02
CA VAL A 348 16.33 11.83 -8.56
C VAL A 348 16.96 11.99 -9.95
N PRO A 349 17.87 11.07 -10.37
CA PRO A 349 18.52 11.12 -11.68
C PRO A 349 17.55 11.13 -12.89
N ALA A 350 16.32 10.66 -12.71
CA ALA A 350 15.28 10.66 -13.74
C ALA A 350 14.75 12.08 -14.09
N GLY A 351 15.12 13.11 -13.33
CA GLY A 351 14.96 14.52 -13.71
C GLY A 351 13.59 15.16 -13.44
N GLU A 352 12.51 14.38 -13.27
CA GLU A 352 11.17 14.89 -12.90
C GLU A 352 10.51 14.02 -11.81
N GLN A 353 9.60 14.63 -11.03
CA GLN A 353 8.75 13.94 -10.04
C GLN A 353 7.77 13.01 -10.77
N THR A 354 8.21 11.83 -11.16
CA THR A 354 7.29 10.79 -11.63
C THR A 354 6.55 10.21 -10.42
N LEU A 355 5.35 9.65 -10.63
CA LEU A 355 4.53 9.05 -9.57
C LEU A 355 5.28 7.98 -8.75
N GLY A 356 6.40 7.45 -9.24
CA GLY A 356 7.23 6.49 -8.52
C GLY A 356 8.22 7.10 -7.54
N TYR A 357 8.58 8.38 -7.71
CA TYR A 357 9.60 9.05 -6.89
C TYR A 357 9.03 10.04 -5.87
N GLY A 358 7.77 10.46 -6.03
CA GLY A 358 7.18 11.50 -5.20
C GLY A 358 8.01 12.78 -5.26
N ALA A 359 8.35 13.34 -4.11
CA ALA A 359 9.19 14.52 -3.98
C ALA A 359 10.70 14.27 -4.26
N GLY A 360 11.13 13.01 -4.32
CA GLY A 360 12.53 12.62 -4.52
C GLY A 360 13.10 11.76 -3.39
N LEU A 361 14.42 11.76 -3.27
CA LEU A 361 15.19 10.95 -2.32
C LEU A 361 15.23 11.61 -0.93
N VAL A 362 14.89 10.85 0.12
CA VAL A 362 14.95 11.35 1.51
C VAL A 362 16.36 11.86 1.86
N ASN A 363 16.50 13.12 2.25
CA ASN A 363 17.78 13.63 2.74
C ASN A 363 17.67 13.99 4.23
N PRO A 364 18.05 13.08 5.16
CA PRO A 364 17.92 13.34 6.59
C PRO A 364 18.77 14.52 7.06
N TYR A 365 19.92 14.78 6.43
CA TYR A 365 20.78 15.92 6.76
C TYR A 365 20.08 17.25 6.46
N ARG A 366 19.51 17.39 5.25
CA ARG A 366 18.74 18.58 4.88
C ARG A 366 17.47 18.69 5.72
N ALA A 367 16.75 17.59 5.96
CA ALA A 367 15.56 17.60 6.80
C ALA A 367 15.83 18.08 8.25
N VAL A 368 17.02 17.82 8.79
CA VAL A 368 17.44 18.27 10.13
C VAL A 368 17.99 19.71 10.12
N THR A 369 18.70 20.11 9.06
CA THR A 369 19.43 21.39 9.02
C THR A 369 18.69 22.53 8.34
N GLU A 370 17.82 22.22 7.38
CA GLU A 370 17.03 23.21 6.64
C GLU A 370 15.68 23.38 7.34
N GLN A 371 15.51 24.54 7.98
CA GLN A 371 14.18 24.98 8.36
C GLN A 371 13.43 25.32 7.08
N ALA A 372 12.40 24.54 6.75
CA ALA A 372 11.59 24.76 5.57
C ALA A 372 10.96 26.17 5.58
N SER A 373 11.66 27.14 5.01
CA SER A 373 11.02 28.32 4.44
C SER A 373 10.15 27.83 3.29
N ALA A 374 8.96 28.42 3.11
CA ALA A 374 7.89 27.96 2.22
C ALA A 374 8.23 28.05 0.71
N THR A 375 9.40 27.56 0.30
CA THR A 375 9.84 27.51 -1.09
C THR A 375 9.72 26.07 -1.56
N GLU A 376 9.04 25.87 -2.69
CA GLU A 376 8.97 24.58 -3.37
C GLU A 376 10.38 24.01 -3.63
N PRO A 377 10.53 22.67 -3.69
CA PRO A 377 11.78 22.03 -4.09
C PRO A 377 12.28 22.65 -5.40
N GLN A 378 13.46 23.27 -5.37
CA GLN A 378 14.03 23.88 -6.56
C GLN A 378 14.75 22.79 -7.37
N PRO A 379 14.48 22.66 -8.68
CA PRO A 379 15.26 21.80 -9.55
C PRO A 379 16.75 22.19 -9.49
N ILE A 380 17.65 21.21 -9.42
CA ILE A 380 19.09 21.50 -9.51
C ILE A 380 19.39 22.00 -10.93
N ALA A 381 19.81 23.26 -11.04
CA ALA A 381 20.30 23.82 -12.29
C ALA A 381 21.56 23.04 -12.73
N GLY A 382 21.49 22.40 -13.90
CA GLY A 382 22.62 21.65 -14.46
C GLY A 382 22.61 20.14 -14.21
N ALA A 383 21.49 19.53 -13.82
CA ALA A 383 21.35 18.08 -13.87
C ALA A 383 21.68 17.57 -15.29
N ALA A 384 22.78 16.82 -15.40
CA ALA A 384 23.23 16.22 -16.64
C ALA A 384 22.14 15.30 -17.24
N ALA A 385 22.23 15.08 -18.56
CA ALA A 385 21.29 14.33 -19.41
C ALA A 385 20.39 13.33 -18.66
N ARG A 386 19.07 13.45 -18.82
CA ARG A 386 18.04 12.55 -18.26
C ARG A 386 18.54 11.10 -18.29
N VAL A 387 18.81 10.52 -17.12
CA VAL A 387 18.98 9.08 -17.02
C VAL A 387 17.58 8.50 -17.20
N VAL A 388 17.38 7.80 -18.31
CA VAL A 388 16.14 7.06 -18.55
C VAL A 388 16.03 5.98 -17.49
N ASP A 389 15.08 6.12 -16.58
CA ASP A 389 14.72 5.04 -15.66
C ASP A 389 13.80 4.06 -16.42
N PRO A 390 14.29 2.86 -16.75
CA PRO A 390 13.50 1.91 -17.54
C PRO A 390 12.24 1.41 -16.80
N VAL A 391 12.19 1.51 -15.47
CA VAL A 391 11.00 1.18 -14.68
C VAL A 391 10.03 2.34 -14.73
N ALA A 392 10.46 3.57 -14.41
CA ALA A 392 9.60 4.75 -14.47
C ALA A 392 9.05 4.99 -15.89
N ASP A 393 9.87 4.85 -16.93
CA ASP A 393 9.45 5.01 -18.33
C ASP A 393 8.40 3.98 -18.75
N ARG A 394 8.57 2.70 -18.34
CA ARG A 394 7.57 1.66 -18.61
C ARG A 394 6.25 1.96 -17.93
N ILE A 395 6.31 2.52 -16.73
CA ILE A 395 5.13 2.88 -15.94
C ILE A 395 4.43 4.09 -16.55
N GLU A 396 5.17 5.14 -16.90
CA GLU A 396 4.62 6.32 -17.57
C GLU A 396 3.98 5.96 -18.92
N ALA A 397 4.64 5.10 -19.71
CA ALA A 397 4.11 4.60 -20.96
C ALA A 397 2.82 3.76 -20.76
N ALA A 398 2.76 2.94 -19.72
CA ALA A 398 1.58 2.17 -19.36
C ALA A 398 0.41 3.09 -18.93
N GLN A 399 0.67 4.09 -18.08
CA GLN A 399 -0.33 5.05 -17.61
C GLN A 399 -0.84 5.94 -18.75
N ALA A 400 0.04 6.41 -19.63
CA ALA A 400 -0.34 7.18 -20.82
C ALA A 400 -1.26 6.36 -21.74
N SER A 401 -1.01 5.05 -21.87
CA SER A 401 -1.86 4.13 -22.62
C SER A 401 -3.21 3.92 -21.93
N GLY A 402 -3.23 3.78 -20.60
CA GLY A 402 -4.46 3.69 -19.80
C GLY A 402 -5.35 4.93 -19.94
N ARG A 403 -4.79 6.14 -19.84
CA ARG A 403 -5.51 7.41 -20.02
C ARG A 403 -6.15 7.53 -21.41
N LYS A 404 -5.42 7.14 -22.46
CA LYS A 404 -5.94 7.11 -23.84
C LYS A 404 -7.12 6.14 -23.98
N ASN A 405 -7.00 4.93 -23.45
CA ASN A 405 -8.06 3.93 -23.50
C ASN A 405 -9.32 4.38 -22.74
N ALA A 406 -9.16 4.97 -21.54
CA ALA A 406 -10.26 5.52 -20.76
C ALA A 406 -10.98 6.65 -21.52
N ALA A 407 -10.23 7.55 -22.16
CA ALA A 407 -10.81 8.63 -22.98
C ALA A 407 -11.60 8.08 -24.19
N VAL A 408 -11.08 7.05 -24.86
CA VAL A 408 -11.78 6.38 -25.98
C VAL A 408 -13.08 5.73 -25.51
N LEU A 409 -13.06 5.02 -24.38
CA LEU A 409 -14.26 4.39 -23.82
C LEU A 409 -15.30 5.43 -23.38
N ALA A 410 -14.87 6.53 -22.75
CA ALA A 410 -15.75 7.63 -22.38
C ALA A 410 -16.39 8.28 -23.62
N ALA A 411 -15.61 8.53 -24.67
CA ALA A 411 -16.12 9.06 -25.93
C ALA A 411 -17.13 8.10 -26.60
N ALA A 412 -16.84 6.79 -26.59
CA ALA A 412 -17.75 5.78 -27.11
C ALA A 412 -19.07 5.72 -26.31
N ALA A 413 -19.00 5.82 -24.98
CA ALA A 413 -20.19 5.87 -24.13
C ALA A 413 -21.04 7.12 -24.40
N ILE A 414 -20.40 8.29 -24.54
CA ILE A 414 -21.10 9.53 -24.91
C ILE A 414 -21.75 9.40 -26.29
N ALA A 415 -21.03 8.85 -27.28
CA ALA A 415 -21.57 8.62 -28.62
C ALA A 415 -22.77 7.67 -28.60
N MET A 416 -22.73 6.62 -27.76
CA MET A 416 -23.85 5.68 -27.58
C MET A 416 -25.06 6.36 -26.96
N VAL A 417 -24.87 7.19 -25.93
CA VAL A 417 -25.97 7.97 -25.31
C VAL A 417 -26.58 8.94 -26.32
N LEU A 418 -25.76 9.63 -27.12
CA LEU A 418 -26.23 10.52 -28.17
C LEU A 418 -27.01 9.75 -29.24
N LEU A 419 -26.51 8.59 -29.68
CA LEU A 419 -27.19 7.72 -30.64
C LEU A 419 -28.56 7.26 -30.11
N LEU A 420 -28.61 6.82 -28.86
CA LEU A 420 -29.86 6.42 -28.20
C LEU A 420 -30.83 7.60 -28.08
N GLY A 421 -30.33 8.80 -27.77
CA GLY A 421 -31.13 10.03 -27.76
C GLY A 421 -31.70 10.37 -29.15
N VAL A 422 -30.89 10.26 -30.21
CA VAL A 422 -31.33 10.46 -31.60
C VAL A 422 -32.38 9.41 -31.99
N LEU A 423 -32.16 8.13 -31.67
CA LEU A 423 -33.12 7.06 -31.95
C LEU A 423 -34.44 7.27 -31.20
N ALA A 424 -34.39 7.61 -29.91
CA ALA A 424 -35.57 7.92 -29.11
C ALA A 424 -36.35 9.14 -29.64
N ALA A 425 -35.65 10.10 -30.26
CA ALA A 425 -36.27 11.27 -30.88
C ALA A 425 -36.80 11.00 -32.31
N ALA A 426 -36.09 10.20 -33.10
CA ALA A 426 -36.36 9.96 -34.51
C ALA A 426 -37.41 8.87 -34.74
N VAL A 427 -37.39 7.78 -33.96
CA VAL A 427 -38.32 6.64 -34.12
C VAL A 427 -39.78 7.06 -33.92
N PRO A 428 -40.17 7.79 -32.86
CA PRO A 428 -41.56 8.23 -32.71
C PRO A 428 -41.99 9.24 -33.78
N ARG A 429 -41.06 10.10 -34.24
CA ARG A 429 -41.33 11.06 -35.32
C ARG A 429 -41.49 10.37 -36.68
N GLY A 430 -40.68 9.35 -36.96
CA GLY A 430 -40.82 8.51 -38.16
C GLY A 430 -42.12 7.73 -38.14
N HIS A 431 -42.50 7.18 -37.00
CA HIS A 431 -43.78 6.47 -36.84
C HIS A 431 -45.00 7.39 -37.07
N ARG A 432 -44.93 8.65 -36.60
CA ARG A 432 -45.96 9.68 -36.87
C ARG A 432 -46.02 10.14 -38.32
N ARG A 433 -44.93 10.01 -39.07
CA ARG A 433 -44.86 10.36 -40.51
C ARG A 433 -45.04 9.15 -41.42
N SER A 434 -45.47 8.01 -40.88
CA SER A 434 -45.74 6.78 -41.64
C SER A 434 -44.53 6.30 -42.44
N TRP A 435 -43.33 6.37 -41.85
CA TRP A 435 -42.12 5.87 -42.51
C TRP A 435 -42.29 4.41 -42.90
N ARG A 436 -42.27 4.13 -44.20
CA ARG A 436 -42.23 2.77 -44.73
C ARG A 436 -40.78 2.44 -45.01
N PRO A 437 -40.19 1.38 -44.44
CA PRO A 437 -38.89 0.91 -44.90
C PRO A 437 -39.03 0.62 -46.40
N GLY A 438 -38.23 1.29 -47.22
CA GLY A 438 -38.18 1.02 -48.65
C GLY A 438 -37.76 -0.43 -48.82
N ARG A 439 -38.71 -1.31 -49.15
CA ARG A 439 -38.37 -2.65 -49.60
C ARG A 439 -37.71 -2.47 -50.95
N SER A 440 -36.43 -2.79 -51.07
CA SER A 440 -35.82 -3.05 -52.37
C SER A 440 -36.72 -4.06 -53.08
N ALA A 441 -37.26 -3.71 -54.24
CA ALA A 441 -38.13 -4.61 -54.98
C ALA A 441 -37.38 -5.94 -55.23
N PRO A 442 -38.02 -7.11 -55.06
CA PRO A 442 -37.42 -8.35 -55.53
C PRO A 442 -37.11 -8.17 -57.01
N ALA A 443 -35.88 -8.52 -57.41
CA ALA A 443 -35.47 -8.47 -58.81
C ALA A 443 -36.51 -9.20 -59.65
N THR A 444 -37.11 -8.50 -60.62
CA THR A 444 -38.06 -9.11 -61.55
C THR A 444 -37.36 -10.21 -62.32
N GLU A 445 -37.78 -11.44 -62.06
CA GLU A 445 -37.42 -12.61 -62.84
C GLU A 445 -37.76 -12.33 -64.30
N LYS A 446 -36.74 -12.33 -65.17
CA LYS A 446 -36.92 -12.17 -66.62
C LYS A 446 -37.82 -13.31 -67.13
N PRO A 447 -38.81 -13.04 -67.99
CA PRO A 447 -39.57 -14.11 -68.62
C PRO A 447 -38.61 -14.95 -69.47
N THR A 448 -38.46 -16.21 -69.09
CA THR A 448 -37.83 -17.25 -69.89
C THR A 448 -38.73 -17.54 -71.09
N GLY A 449 -38.48 -16.81 -72.18
CA GLY A 449 -38.96 -17.18 -73.50
C GLY A 449 -38.37 -18.55 -73.84
N ARG A 450 -39.18 -19.59 -73.71
CA ARG A 450 -38.90 -20.94 -74.20
C ARG A 450 -39.48 -21.02 -75.60
N SER A 451 -38.71 -20.62 -76.61
CA SER A 451 -38.82 -21.23 -77.93
C SER A 451 -38.04 -22.53 -77.86
N ALA A 452 -38.76 -23.65 -77.81
CA ALA A 452 -38.22 -24.91 -78.29
C ALA A 452 -38.03 -24.73 -79.80
N ASP A 453 -36.82 -24.98 -80.29
CA ASP A 453 -36.52 -25.80 -81.47
C ASP A 453 -34.99 -25.94 -81.54
N GLU A 454 -34.53 -27.20 -81.43
CA GLU A 454 -33.47 -27.86 -82.22
C GLU A 454 -32.11 -27.11 -82.37
N GLU A 455 -30.91 -27.61 -82.03
CA GLU A 455 -30.29 -28.93 -82.14
C GLU A 455 -28.95 -28.96 -81.35
N PRO A 456 -28.34 -30.15 -81.11
CA PRO A 456 -27.20 -30.34 -80.21
C PRO A 456 -25.85 -30.38 -80.95
N LEU A 457 -24.83 -29.63 -80.49
CA LEU A 457 -23.45 -29.90 -80.93
C LEU A 457 -22.36 -29.52 -79.91
N PHE A 458 -21.71 -30.59 -79.41
CA PHE A 458 -20.27 -30.75 -79.20
C PHE A 458 -19.54 -30.07 -78.00
N THR A 459 -19.34 -30.92 -76.96
CA THR A 459 -18.08 -31.35 -76.31
C THR A 459 -17.05 -30.33 -75.78
N LEU A 460 -16.75 -30.48 -74.48
CA LEU A 460 -15.54 -30.01 -73.80
C LEU A 460 -14.32 -30.88 -74.17
N PRO A 461 -13.10 -30.32 -74.23
CA PRO A 461 -11.88 -31.11 -74.25
C PRO A 461 -11.34 -31.33 -72.84
N GLU A 462 -11.19 -32.60 -72.45
CA GLU A 462 -10.26 -33.05 -71.41
C GLU A 462 -8.83 -33.10 -71.97
N VAL A 463 -7.90 -32.49 -71.22
CA VAL A 463 -6.58 -33.03 -70.86
C VAL A 463 -5.58 -33.45 -71.95
N TYR A 464 -4.47 -32.71 -72.00
CA TYR A 464 -3.07 -33.20 -72.13
C TYR A 464 -2.28 -32.33 -71.12
N ARG A 465 -1.54 -32.76 -70.08
CA ARG A 465 -0.70 -33.94 -69.82
C ARG A 465 0.23 -34.32 -70.95
N SER A 466 1.28 -33.52 -71.08
CA SER A 466 2.67 -33.98 -71.22
C SER A 466 3.60 -32.85 -70.83
#